data_AF-A0A914FMB7-F1
#
_entry.id   AF-A0A914FMB7-F1
#
_cell.length_a   1.000
_cell.length_b   1.000
_cell.length_c   1.000
_cell.angle_alpha   90.00
_cell.angle_beta   90.00
_cell.angle_gamma   90.00
#
_symmetry.space_group_name_H-M   'P 1'
#
loop_
_entity.id
_entity.type
_entity.pdbx_description
1 polymer ?
#
loop_
_entity_poly.entity_id
_entity_poly.type
_entity_poly.pdbx_seq_one_letter_code
_entity_poly.pdbx_strand_id
1 'polypeptide(L)'
;MEVSTVKYSPDVDAWEYLKIINRVLLAVTKSNSFGFGIHNLKQFGHQLRMFAARNSTVKNFYCFSGDINNCFPAIEHDFLTKCLNEMIPNNGPFIYAKYWVTLNNGKSFYKPTVGYKTLADAKMNLEKTCKIVTDSSRDMKRITKTELLETIQRYAMKNVFKFENKIYRCHRGVPQGSALSTLLCKIYLAQMEKKLFFNLSNIQNGYELFGDKALFLRYVDDYLLFSIDKTLAEDIIQKLVQDSKNYSMKLNEEKTVMTSNLSHLKNSQTSLSKCRFIEAAERINW
;
A
#
# COMPACT_ATOMS: atom_id res chain seq x y z
N MET A 1 -22.77 23.34 12.32
CA MET A 1 -21.44 23.97 12.21
C MET A 1 -20.74 23.34 11.03
N GLU A 2 -20.62 24.07 9.93
CA GLU A 2 -20.04 23.55 8.69
C GLU A 2 -18.51 23.62 8.78
N VAL A 3 -17.88 22.45 8.86
CA VAL A 3 -16.45 22.30 8.60
C VAL A 3 -16.27 22.45 7.09
N SER A 4 -16.08 23.67 6.60
CA SER A 4 -15.63 23.86 5.22
C SER A 4 -14.15 23.51 5.15
N THR A 5 -13.83 22.24 4.85
CA THR A 5 -12.49 21.89 4.40
C THR A 5 -12.22 22.69 3.15
N VAL A 6 -11.37 23.73 3.22
CA VAL A 6 -10.68 24.21 2.03
C VAL A 6 -9.71 23.10 1.66
N LYS A 7 -10.24 22.06 1.00
CA LYS A 7 -9.41 21.16 0.21
C LYS A 7 -8.62 22.09 -0.69
N TYR A 8 -7.31 21.97 -0.67
CA TYR A 8 -6.51 22.41 -1.80
C TYR A 8 -7.23 21.85 -3.04
N SER A 9 -7.91 22.72 -3.78
CA SER A 9 -8.62 22.37 -5.00
C SER A 9 -7.70 22.85 -6.10
N PRO A 10 -6.72 22.02 -6.51
CA PRO A 10 -5.95 22.33 -7.69
C PRO A 10 -6.91 22.62 -8.85
N ASP A 11 -6.54 23.54 -9.72
CA ASP A 11 -7.23 23.70 -11.01
C ASP A 11 -7.30 22.33 -11.70
N VAL A 12 -8.29 22.15 -12.61
CA VAL A 12 -8.57 20.86 -13.27
C VAL A 12 -7.29 20.21 -13.83
N ASP A 13 -6.40 21.03 -14.39
CA ASP A 13 -5.11 20.59 -14.93
C ASP A 13 -4.15 20.01 -13.88
N ALA A 14 -4.14 20.59 -12.67
CA ALA A 14 -3.30 20.12 -11.58
C ALA A 14 -3.85 18.81 -10.97
N TRP A 15 -5.17 18.61 -10.94
CA TRP A 15 -5.75 17.30 -10.57
C TRP A 15 -5.41 16.20 -11.58
N GLU A 16 -5.52 16.49 -12.88
CA GLU A 16 -5.12 15.54 -13.92
C GLU A 16 -3.64 15.21 -13.84
N TYR A 17 -2.79 16.21 -13.58
CA TYR A 17 -1.37 15.96 -13.38
C TYR A 17 -1.09 15.09 -12.13
N LEU A 18 -1.80 15.28 -11.02
CA LEU A 18 -1.70 14.40 -9.84
C LEU A 18 -2.12 12.96 -10.15
N LYS A 19 -3.09 12.74 -11.06
CA LYS A 19 -3.43 11.38 -11.54
C LYS A 19 -2.27 10.76 -12.29
N ILE A 20 -1.55 11.53 -13.12
CA ILE A 20 -0.34 11.08 -13.82
C ILE A 20 0.76 10.72 -12.81
N ILE A 21 1.03 11.59 -11.84
CA ILE A 21 2.00 11.37 -10.76
C ILE A 21 1.69 10.08 -10.00
N ASN A 22 0.43 9.86 -9.63
CA ASN A 22 0.00 8.62 -8.99
C ASN A 22 0.25 7.39 -9.87
N ARG A 23 0.04 7.46 -11.19
CA ARG A 23 0.32 6.35 -12.12
C ARG A 23 1.80 6.05 -12.22
N VAL A 24 2.64 7.09 -12.28
CA VAL A 24 4.10 6.94 -12.30
C VAL A 24 4.59 6.30 -11.01
N LEU A 25 4.13 6.81 -9.85
CA LEU A 25 4.49 6.24 -8.56
C LEU A 25 4.01 4.79 -8.43
N LEU A 26 2.80 4.46 -8.90
CA LEU A 26 2.31 3.09 -8.96
C LEU A 26 3.23 2.18 -9.79
N ALA A 27 3.72 2.64 -10.93
CA ALA A 27 4.63 1.86 -11.77
C ALA A 27 5.95 1.55 -11.05
N VAL A 28 6.52 2.53 -10.34
CA VAL A 28 7.72 2.35 -9.50
C VAL A 28 7.47 1.35 -8.36
N THR A 29 6.29 1.41 -7.75
CA THR A 29 5.97 0.52 -6.63
C THR A 29 5.61 -0.90 -7.06
N LYS A 30 5.18 -1.14 -8.31
CA LYS A 30 4.95 -2.52 -8.78
C LYS A 30 6.25 -3.31 -8.95
N SER A 31 7.36 -2.63 -9.22
CA SER A 31 8.70 -3.23 -9.26
C SER A 31 9.32 -3.44 -7.88
N ASN A 32 8.86 -2.73 -6.86
CA ASN A 32 9.37 -2.80 -5.49
C ASN A 32 8.27 -3.40 -4.60
N SER A 33 8.37 -4.69 -4.25
CA SER A 33 7.38 -5.37 -3.40
C SER A 33 6.96 -4.51 -2.20
N PHE A 34 5.64 -4.37 -1.98
CA PHE A 34 5.05 -3.59 -0.88
C PHE A 34 5.23 -4.26 0.48
N GLY A 35 6.38 -4.87 0.75
CA GLY A 35 6.58 -5.75 1.90
C GLY A 35 5.45 -6.77 1.98
N PHE A 36 4.71 -6.73 3.10
CA PHE A 36 3.61 -7.64 3.42
C PHE A 36 2.25 -7.20 2.85
N GLY A 37 2.23 -6.12 2.07
CA GLY A 37 1.02 -5.52 1.50
C GLY A 37 0.40 -6.37 0.40
N ILE A 38 -0.86 -6.77 0.59
CA ILE A 38 -1.66 -7.44 -0.44
C ILE A 38 -2.56 -6.46 -1.19
N HIS A 39 -2.83 -6.77 -2.46
CA HIS A 39 -3.59 -5.89 -3.35
C HIS A 39 -5.06 -6.24 -3.46
N ASN A 40 -5.42 -7.51 -3.22
CA ASN A 40 -6.80 -7.99 -3.33
C ASN A 40 -7.02 -9.29 -2.53
N LEU A 41 -8.30 -9.63 -2.32
CA LEU A 41 -8.70 -10.82 -1.57
C LEU A 41 -8.35 -12.15 -2.26
N LYS A 42 -8.13 -12.16 -3.60
CA LYS A 42 -7.67 -13.38 -4.28
C LYS A 42 -6.22 -13.70 -3.90
N GLN A 43 -5.38 -12.67 -3.86
CA GLN A 43 -3.99 -12.77 -3.41
C GLN A 43 -3.92 -13.21 -1.95
N PHE A 44 -4.77 -12.62 -1.09
CA PHE A 44 -4.94 -13.06 0.30
C PHE A 44 -5.17 -14.57 0.38
N GLY A 45 -6.25 -15.05 -0.25
CA GLY A 45 -6.63 -16.45 -0.17
C GLY A 45 -5.59 -17.39 -0.78
N HIS A 46 -4.85 -16.94 -1.80
CA HIS A 46 -3.74 -17.70 -2.34
C HIS A 46 -2.59 -17.85 -1.32
N GLN A 47 -2.13 -16.76 -0.70
CA GLN A 47 -1.06 -16.82 0.30
C GLN A 47 -1.45 -17.67 1.50
N LEU A 48 -2.69 -17.52 1.98
CA LEU A 48 -3.21 -18.30 3.09
C LEU A 48 -3.27 -19.81 2.77
N ARG A 49 -3.77 -20.19 1.58
CA ARG A 49 -3.80 -21.60 1.16
C ARG A 49 -2.40 -22.20 1.02
N MET A 50 -1.43 -21.44 0.49
CA MET A 50 -0.05 -21.90 0.37
C MET A 50 0.57 -22.15 1.74
N PHE A 51 0.37 -21.23 2.68
CA PHE A 51 0.84 -21.38 4.06
C PHE A 51 0.19 -22.56 4.78
N ALA A 52 -1.14 -22.73 4.64
CA ALA A 52 -1.87 -23.85 5.23
C ALA A 52 -1.44 -25.20 4.65
N ALA A 53 -1.23 -25.29 3.33
CA ALA A 53 -0.78 -26.52 2.68
C ALA A 53 0.60 -26.98 3.18
N ARG A 54 1.53 -26.03 3.37
CA ARG A 54 2.87 -26.29 3.92
C ARG A 54 2.81 -26.74 5.39
N ASN A 55 1.88 -26.18 6.14
CA ASN A 55 1.70 -26.45 7.57
C ASN A 55 0.52 -27.41 7.86
N SER A 56 0.22 -28.32 6.94
CA SER A 56 -0.96 -29.21 7.01
C SER A 56 -0.98 -30.16 8.22
N THR A 57 0.17 -30.45 8.82
CA THR A 57 0.30 -31.29 10.02
C THR A 57 0.05 -30.53 11.32
N VAL A 58 -0.01 -29.20 11.27
CA VAL A 58 -0.19 -28.33 12.42
C VAL A 58 -1.68 -28.24 12.77
N LYS A 59 -2.02 -28.58 14.02
CA LYS A 59 -3.41 -28.61 14.49
C LYS A 59 -3.96 -27.24 14.89
N ASN A 60 -3.08 -26.35 15.37
CA ASN A 60 -3.48 -25.05 15.92
C ASN A 60 -2.62 -23.93 15.31
N PHE A 61 -3.28 -22.85 14.89
CA PHE A 61 -2.62 -21.64 14.41
C PHE A 61 -2.88 -20.49 15.38
N TYR A 62 -1.81 -19.77 15.73
CA TYR A 62 -1.90 -18.50 16.43
C TYR A 62 -2.19 -17.41 15.42
N CYS A 63 -3.30 -16.72 15.63
CA CYS A 63 -3.82 -15.70 14.77
C CYS A 63 -3.77 -14.37 15.51
N PHE A 64 -3.34 -13.34 14.80
CA PHE A 64 -3.43 -11.97 15.26
C PHE A 64 -4.04 -11.10 14.17
N SER A 65 -4.94 -10.21 14.60
CA SER A 65 -5.46 -9.14 13.76
C SER A 65 -5.25 -7.82 14.48
N GLY A 66 -4.77 -6.82 13.76
CA GLY A 66 -4.57 -5.47 14.27
C GLY A 66 -4.87 -4.43 13.20
N ASP A 67 -5.11 -3.19 13.61
CA ASP A 67 -5.41 -2.07 12.73
C ASP A 67 -4.51 -0.90 13.12
N ILE A 68 -3.87 -0.22 12.15
CA ILE A 68 -3.14 1.01 12.44
C ILE A 68 -4.11 2.19 12.48
N ASN A 69 -4.11 2.89 13.61
CA ASN A 69 -4.92 4.08 13.80
C ASN A 69 -4.48 5.22 12.87
N ASN A 70 -5.45 5.80 12.16
CA ASN A 70 -5.32 7.10 11.50
C ASN A 70 -4.00 7.26 10.72
N CYS A 71 -3.70 6.34 9.80
CA CYS A 71 -2.44 6.35 9.06
C CYS A 71 -2.21 7.66 8.27
N PHE A 72 -3.25 8.24 7.68
CA PHE A 72 -3.14 9.47 6.87
C PHE A 72 -2.56 10.67 7.65
N PRO A 73 -3.13 11.10 8.78
CA PRO A 73 -2.55 12.20 9.57
C PRO A 73 -1.26 11.80 10.29
N ALA A 74 -0.97 10.50 10.43
CA ALA A 74 0.19 10.02 11.16
C ALA A 74 1.51 10.03 10.36
N ILE A 75 1.48 10.19 9.03
CA ILE A 75 2.68 10.14 8.19
C ILE A 75 3.68 11.24 8.51
N GLU A 76 4.92 10.87 8.84
CA GLU A 76 6.03 11.82 8.96
C GLU A 76 6.67 12.12 7.61
N HIS A 77 6.81 13.40 7.30
CA HIS A 77 7.26 13.87 5.99
C HIS A 77 8.73 13.54 5.71
N ASP A 78 9.59 13.61 6.73
CA ASP A 78 11.03 13.33 6.58
C ASP A 78 11.28 11.86 6.28
N PHE A 79 10.64 10.97 7.05
CA PHE A 79 10.70 9.53 6.80
C PHE A 79 10.13 9.19 5.41
N LEU A 80 8.96 9.72 5.06
CA LEU A 80 8.37 9.51 3.73
C LEU A 80 9.30 9.99 2.60
N THR A 81 9.91 11.17 2.77
CA THR A 81 10.85 11.73 1.78
C THR A 81 12.05 10.82 1.60
N LYS A 82 12.63 10.31 2.68
CA LYS A 82 13.75 9.37 2.63
C LYS A 82 13.35 8.09 1.89
N CYS A 83 12.21 7.52 2.25
CA CYS A 83 11.67 6.32 1.61
C CYS A 83 11.44 6.49 0.11
N LEU A 84 10.84 7.61 -0.32
CA LEU A 84 10.62 7.90 -1.74
C LEU A 84 11.95 8.07 -2.49
N ASN A 85 12.94 8.74 -1.87
CA ASN A 85 14.25 8.91 -2.46
C ASN A 85 15.00 7.59 -2.65
N GLU A 86 14.93 6.67 -1.68
CA GLU A 86 15.53 5.33 -1.75
C GLU A 86 14.81 4.45 -2.78
N MET A 87 13.48 4.52 -2.84
CA MET A 87 12.64 3.65 -3.67
C MET A 87 12.63 4.05 -5.16
N ILE A 88 12.60 5.35 -5.46
CA ILE A 88 12.46 5.84 -6.84
C ILE A 88 13.83 5.76 -7.54
N PRO A 89 13.98 5.00 -8.64
CA PRO A 89 15.25 4.84 -9.32
C PRO A 89 15.72 6.17 -9.94
N ASN A 90 17.04 6.39 -9.93
CA ASN A 90 17.66 7.58 -10.53
C ASN A 90 18.27 7.28 -11.92
N ASN A 91 17.69 6.34 -12.68
CA ASN A 91 18.28 5.82 -13.91
C ASN A 91 17.67 6.39 -15.20
N GLY A 92 16.87 7.46 -15.08
CA GLY A 92 16.24 8.16 -16.20
C GLY A 92 14.84 8.68 -15.87
N PRO A 93 14.17 9.35 -16.82
CA PRO A 93 12.81 9.83 -16.64
C PRO A 93 11.78 8.68 -16.72
N PHE A 94 10.58 8.93 -16.24
CA PHE A 94 9.39 8.13 -16.49
C PHE A 94 8.62 8.72 -17.67
N ILE A 95 8.14 7.87 -18.57
CA ILE A 95 7.32 8.28 -19.71
C ILE A 95 5.89 7.83 -19.46
N TYR A 96 4.99 8.77 -19.24
CA TYR A 96 3.55 8.54 -19.23
C TYR A 96 2.99 8.76 -20.63
N ALA A 97 2.11 7.88 -21.10
CA ALA A 97 1.36 8.08 -22.34
C ALA A 97 0.04 7.30 -22.31
N LYS A 98 -0.91 7.69 -23.17
CA LYS A 98 -2.16 6.95 -23.40
C LYS A 98 -2.13 6.27 -24.76
N TYR A 99 -2.50 4.99 -24.80
CA TYR A 99 -2.58 4.18 -26.02
C TYR A 99 -4.01 3.69 -26.25
N TRP A 100 -4.43 3.60 -27.51
CA TRP A 100 -5.69 2.96 -27.87
C TRP A 100 -5.53 1.43 -27.83
N VAL A 101 -6.29 0.79 -26.95
CA VAL A 101 -6.25 -0.67 -26.77
C VAL A 101 -7.58 -1.27 -27.11
N THR A 102 -7.56 -2.51 -27.61
CA THR A 102 -8.76 -3.32 -27.81
C THR A 102 -8.61 -4.61 -27.03
N LEU A 103 -9.58 -4.88 -26.17
CA LEU A 103 -9.64 -6.11 -25.38
C LEU A 103 -10.19 -7.26 -26.23
N ASN A 104 -9.98 -8.49 -25.77
CA ASN A 104 -10.47 -9.71 -26.44
C ASN A 104 -12.00 -9.74 -26.59
N ASN A 105 -12.74 -9.00 -25.76
CA ASN A 105 -14.20 -8.87 -25.84
C ASN A 105 -14.65 -7.74 -26.79
N GLY A 106 -13.75 -7.19 -27.61
CA GLY A 106 -14.05 -6.13 -28.58
C GLY A 106 -14.16 -4.71 -28.01
N LYS A 107 -14.09 -4.52 -26.69
CA LYS A 107 -14.11 -3.18 -26.08
C LYS A 107 -12.81 -2.43 -26.33
N SER A 108 -12.91 -1.19 -26.79
CA SER A 108 -11.76 -0.30 -27.02
C SER A 108 -11.80 0.95 -26.17
N PHE A 109 -10.64 1.39 -25.67
CA PHE A 109 -10.50 2.61 -24.88
C PHE A 109 -9.04 3.08 -24.84
N TYR A 110 -8.81 4.32 -24.38
CA TYR A 110 -7.47 4.81 -24.07
C TYR A 110 -6.99 4.27 -22.73
N LYS A 111 -5.89 3.53 -22.74
CA LYS A 111 -5.24 3.00 -21.54
C LYS A 111 -4.00 3.82 -21.19
N PRO A 112 -3.97 4.48 -20.02
CA PRO A 112 -2.77 5.12 -19.49
C PRO A 112 -1.70 4.09 -19.15
N THR A 113 -0.47 4.32 -19.62
CA THR A 113 0.68 3.44 -19.39
C THR A 113 1.91 4.26 -19.01
N VAL A 114 2.79 3.65 -18.23
CA VAL A 114 4.07 4.23 -17.83
C VAL A 114 5.22 3.33 -18.28
N GLY A 115 6.20 3.92 -18.94
CA GLY A 115 7.48 3.32 -19.31
C GLY A 115 8.63 3.94 -18.51
N TYR A 116 9.73 3.20 -18.42
CA TYR A 116 10.99 3.69 -17.85
C TYR A 116 11.86 4.20 -18.98
N LYS A 117 12.41 5.41 -18.88
CA LYS A 117 13.31 6.05 -19.86
C LYS A 117 12.71 6.37 -21.23
N THR A 118 12.01 5.45 -21.88
CA THR A 118 11.53 5.61 -23.26
C THR A 118 10.04 5.32 -23.44
N LEU A 119 9.50 5.76 -24.57
CA LEU A 119 8.14 5.44 -25.00
C LEU A 119 8.00 3.96 -25.40
N ALA A 120 9.06 3.35 -25.93
CA ALA A 120 9.10 1.93 -26.26
C ALA A 120 8.91 1.06 -25.01
N ASP A 121 9.50 1.45 -23.88
CA ASP A 121 9.30 0.78 -22.59
C ASP A 121 7.84 0.83 -22.12
N ALA A 122 7.15 1.96 -22.36
CA ALA A 122 5.73 2.09 -22.05
C ALA A 122 4.89 1.14 -22.93
N LYS A 123 5.18 1.10 -24.23
CA LYS A 123 4.51 0.20 -25.18
C LYS A 123 4.73 -1.27 -24.81
N MET A 124 5.97 -1.68 -24.56
CA MET A 124 6.32 -3.03 -24.14
C MET A 124 5.57 -3.45 -22.85
N ASN A 125 5.48 -2.55 -21.86
CA ASN A 125 4.71 -2.83 -20.64
C ASN A 125 3.22 -2.99 -20.91
N LEU A 126 2.67 -2.27 -21.89
CA LEU A 126 1.28 -2.39 -22.28
C LEU A 126 0.99 -3.72 -22.99
N GLU A 127 1.85 -4.10 -23.95
CA GLU A 127 1.72 -5.32 -24.76
C GLU A 127 1.72 -6.59 -23.91
N LYS A 128 2.40 -6.58 -22.76
CA LYS A 128 2.32 -7.68 -21.76
C LYS A 128 0.90 -7.93 -21.23
N THR A 129 -0.01 -6.97 -21.38
CA THR A 129 -1.35 -7.01 -20.75
C THR A 129 -2.51 -6.86 -21.73
N CYS A 130 -2.29 -6.33 -22.94
CA CYS A 130 -3.34 -6.01 -23.90
C CYS A 130 -2.82 -6.02 -25.35
N LYS A 131 -3.71 -6.28 -26.31
CA LYS A 131 -3.45 -6.02 -27.73
C LYS A 131 -3.61 -4.53 -28.04
N ILE A 132 -2.59 -3.95 -28.65
CA ILE A 132 -2.58 -2.55 -29.08
C ILE A 132 -3.11 -2.47 -30.51
N VAL A 133 -3.99 -1.48 -30.78
CA VAL A 133 -4.56 -1.26 -32.13
C VAL A 133 -3.96 -0.05 -32.81
N THR A 134 -3.39 0.91 -32.07
CA THR A 134 -2.70 2.08 -32.64
C THR A 134 -1.31 2.24 -32.05
N ASP A 135 -0.30 2.44 -32.90
CA ASP A 135 1.07 2.71 -32.44
C ASP A 135 1.27 4.17 -31.97
N SER A 136 0.38 5.07 -32.41
CA SER A 136 0.41 6.46 -31.96
C SER A 136 -0.05 6.60 -30.52
N SER A 137 0.79 7.22 -29.68
CA SER A 137 0.44 7.58 -28.30
C SER A 137 -0.09 9.02 -28.20
N ARG A 138 -0.91 9.31 -27.20
CA ARG A 138 -1.39 10.67 -26.86
C ARG A 138 -1.00 11.06 -25.43
N ASP A 139 -1.06 12.36 -25.14
CA ASP A 139 -0.82 12.96 -23.83
C ASP A 139 0.52 12.54 -23.21
N MET A 140 1.57 12.42 -24.04
CA MET A 140 2.88 11.99 -23.58
C MET A 140 3.45 13.03 -22.60
N LYS A 141 3.90 12.56 -21.44
CA LYS A 141 4.60 13.36 -20.43
C LYS A 141 5.88 12.65 -20.00
N ARG A 142 6.98 13.40 -19.98
CA ARG A 142 8.28 12.96 -19.47
C ARG A 142 8.46 13.55 -18.08
N ILE A 143 8.58 12.69 -17.07
CA ILE A 143 8.64 13.07 -15.66
C ILE A 143 9.96 12.62 -15.06
N THR A 144 10.74 13.53 -14.52
CA THR A 144 12.02 13.18 -13.87
C THR A 144 11.81 12.72 -12.42
N LYS A 145 12.82 12.05 -11.82
CA LYS A 145 12.79 11.72 -10.38
C LYS A 145 12.61 12.98 -9.52
N THR A 146 13.34 14.05 -9.83
CA THR A 146 13.26 15.33 -9.13
C THR A 146 11.86 15.92 -9.21
N GLU A 147 11.30 16.03 -10.41
CA GLU A 147 9.94 16.55 -10.64
C GLU A 147 8.86 15.72 -9.92
N LEU A 148 9.00 14.38 -9.95
CA LEU A 148 8.11 13.46 -9.25
C LEU A 148 8.14 13.72 -7.73
N LEU A 149 9.33 13.77 -7.14
CA LEU A 149 9.52 14.02 -5.71
C LEU A 149 9.01 15.40 -5.31
N GLU A 150 9.39 16.46 -6.02
CA GLU A 150 8.94 17.83 -5.74
C GLU A 150 7.43 17.97 -5.84
N THR A 151 6.79 17.28 -6.80
CA THR A 151 5.34 17.30 -6.93
C THR A 151 4.66 16.57 -5.78
N ILE A 152 5.17 15.41 -5.37
CA ILE A 152 4.67 14.68 -4.20
C ILE A 152 4.87 15.51 -2.92
N GLN A 153 6.03 16.14 -2.73
CA GLN A 153 6.31 16.98 -1.57
C GLN A 153 5.40 18.22 -1.53
N ARG A 154 5.19 18.90 -2.67
CA ARG A 154 4.23 20.01 -2.76
C ARG A 154 2.83 19.53 -2.38
N TYR A 155 2.39 18.41 -2.94
CA TYR A 155 1.07 17.83 -2.68
C TYR A 155 0.88 17.34 -1.24
N ALA A 156 1.87 16.74 -0.62
CA ALA A 156 1.74 16.10 0.70
C ALA A 156 2.13 17.03 1.86
N MET A 157 3.14 17.89 1.66
CA MET A 157 3.88 18.54 2.75
C MET A 157 3.77 20.06 2.76
N LYS A 158 3.30 20.65 1.65
CA LYS A 158 3.08 22.10 1.53
C LYS A 158 1.59 22.46 1.54
N ASN A 159 0.79 21.60 2.19
CA ASN A 159 -0.63 21.85 2.36
C ASN A 159 -0.87 22.94 3.40
N VAL A 160 -1.55 23.99 2.98
CA VAL A 160 -2.12 25.02 3.86
C VAL A 160 -3.64 24.95 3.75
N PHE A 161 -4.33 25.16 4.87
CA PHE A 161 -5.78 25.26 4.89
C PHE A 161 -6.21 26.45 5.74
N LYS A 162 -7.32 27.08 5.36
CA LYS A 162 -7.90 28.21 6.08
C LYS A 162 -9.04 27.71 6.96
N PHE A 163 -9.00 28.06 8.24
CA PHE A 163 -10.06 27.78 9.21
C PHE A 163 -10.21 28.98 10.13
N GLU A 164 -11.45 29.46 10.37
CA GLU A 164 -11.73 30.63 11.22
C GLU A 164 -10.84 31.85 10.94
N ASN A 165 -10.72 32.22 9.66
CA ASN A 165 -9.85 33.30 9.17
C ASN A 165 -8.34 33.17 9.49
N LYS A 166 -7.88 32.01 10.00
CA LYS A 166 -6.47 31.69 10.20
C LYS A 166 -5.99 30.72 9.13
N ILE A 167 -4.73 30.86 8.74
CA ILE A 167 -4.06 29.94 7.81
C ILE A 167 -3.22 28.97 8.63
N TYR A 168 -3.48 27.68 8.46
CA TYR A 168 -2.76 26.60 9.12
C TYR A 168 -1.88 25.89 8.10
N ARG A 169 -0.71 25.45 8.53
CA ARG A 169 0.18 24.59 7.75
C ARG A 169 0.19 23.19 8.35
N CYS A 170 0.03 22.19 7.48
CA CYS A 170 0.11 20.81 7.90
C CYS A 170 1.58 20.37 7.98
N HIS A 171 2.07 20.13 9.20
CA HIS A 171 3.45 19.68 9.44
C HIS A 171 3.60 18.15 9.43
N ARG A 172 2.47 17.41 9.40
CA ARG A 172 2.44 15.96 9.46
C ARG A 172 1.21 15.42 8.74
N GLY A 173 1.35 14.28 8.09
CA GLY A 173 0.25 13.59 7.42
C GLY A 173 0.10 13.95 5.95
N VAL A 174 -0.85 13.29 5.27
CA VAL A 174 -1.18 13.55 3.87
C VAL A 174 -2.68 13.86 3.72
N PRO A 175 -3.11 14.63 2.70
CA PRO A 175 -4.53 14.95 2.50
C PRO A 175 -5.38 13.70 2.31
N GLN A 176 -6.54 13.62 2.96
CA GLN A 176 -7.46 12.49 2.74
C GLN A 176 -8.26 12.65 1.44
N GLY A 177 -8.65 11.53 0.83
CA GLY A 177 -9.54 11.51 -0.32
C GLY A 177 -8.88 11.51 -1.70
N SER A 178 -7.56 11.27 -1.79
CA SER A 178 -6.88 11.04 -3.07
C SER A 178 -6.23 9.66 -3.14
N ALA A 179 -6.21 9.10 -4.35
CA ALA A 179 -5.52 7.84 -4.62
C ALA A 179 -4.01 7.93 -4.35
N LEU A 180 -3.41 9.11 -4.58
CA LEU A 180 -2.00 9.36 -4.29
C LEU A 180 -1.73 9.26 -2.79
N SER A 181 -2.57 9.85 -1.95
CA SER A 181 -2.45 9.75 -0.49
C SER A 181 -2.53 8.30 -0.02
N THR A 182 -3.48 7.52 -0.53
CA THR A 182 -3.57 6.09 -0.20
C THR A 182 -2.30 5.34 -0.61
N LEU A 183 -1.72 5.67 -1.76
CA LEU A 183 -0.47 5.07 -2.21
C LEU A 183 0.71 5.47 -1.31
N LEU A 184 0.81 6.73 -0.90
CA LEU A 184 1.84 7.21 0.02
C LEU A 184 1.74 6.53 1.39
N CYS A 185 0.53 6.33 1.93
CA CYS A 185 0.33 5.52 3.15
C CYS A 185 0.85 4.10 2.96
N LYS A 186 0.50 3.45 1.85
CA LYS A 186 0.96 2.08 1.57
C LYS A 186 2.49 1.98 1.48
N ILE A 187 3.14 2.96 0.85
CA ILE A 187 4.61 3.04 0.75
C ILE A 187 5.21 3.22 2.14
N TYR A 188 4.66 4.15 2.93
CA TYR A 188 5.13 4.44 4.28
C TYR A 188 5.11 3.18 5.16
N LEU A 189 3.98 2.48 5.20
CA LEU A 189 3.82 1.26 5.98
C LEU A 189 4.74 0.13 5.49
N ALA A 190 4.86 -0.06 4.17
CA ALA A 190 5.76 -1.07 3.62
C ALA A 190 7.25 -0.81 3.98
N GLN A 191 7.66 0.45 3.98
CA GLN A 191 9.04 0.82 4.32
C GLN A 191 9.30 0.76 5.83
N MET A 192 8.30 1.10 6.65
CA MET A 192 8.32 0.85 8.09
C MET A 192 8.51 -0.65 8.34
N GLU A 193 7.63 -1.49 7.82
CA GLU A 193 7.70 -2.96 7.94
C GLU A 193 9.06 -3.52 7.53
N LYS A 194 9.58 -3.09 6.38
CA LYS A 194 10.90 -3.52 5.91
C LYS A 194 11.98 -3.22 6.95
N LYS A 195 11.94 -2.06 7.61
CA LYS A 195 12.91 -1.69 8.65
C LYS A 195 12.68 -2.43 9.96
N LEU A 196 11.41 -2.68 10.33
CA LEU A 196 11.08 -3.45 11.53
C LEU A 196 11.56 -4.89 11.42
N PHE A 197 11.29 -5.55 10.30
CA PHE A 197 11.56 -6.98 10.14
C PHE A 197 12.87 -7.29 9.44
N PHE A 198 13.69 -6.28 9.11
CA PHE A 198 14.97 -6.43 8.40
C PHE A 198 15.90 -7.48 9.04
N ASN A 199 16.01 -7.43 10.37
CA ASN A 199 16.92 -8.31 11.13
C ASN A 199 16.28 -9.63 11.58
N LEU A 200 14.99 -9.81 11.36
CA LEU A 200 14.24 -10.93 11.95
C LEU A 200 14.07 -12.12 11.02
N SER A 201 14.23 -11.98 9.70
CA SER A 201 13.71 -13.01 8.80
C SER A 201 14.49 -13.20 7.52
N ASN A 202 14.72 -14.48 7.19
CA ASN A 202 14.72 -14.94 5.82
C ASN A 202 13.29 -14.77 5.27
N ILE A 203 12.96 -13.57 4.78
CA ILE A 203 11.65 -13.28 4.17
C ILE A 203 11.53 -14.13 2.91
N GLN A 204 10.64 -15.11 2.91
CA GLN A 204 10.33 -15.90 1.73
C GLN A 204 9.07 -15.37 1.06
N ASN A 205 9.11 -15.25 -0.27
CA ASN A 205 7.98 -14.83 -1.11
C ASN A 205 7.35 -13.46 -0.74
N GLY A 206 7.99 -12.67 0.11
CA GLY A 206 7.52 -11.35 0.57
C GLY A 206 6.51 -11.37 1.73
N TYR A 207 6.03 -12.54 2.16
CA TYR A 207 4.97 -12.66 3.18
C TYR A 207 5.31 -13.61 4.33
N GLU A 208 6.20 -14.58 4.09
CA GLU A 208 6.54 -15.58 5.07
C GLU A 208 7.78 -15.16 5.86
N LEU A 209 7.63 -15.17 7.17
CA LEU A 209 8.67 -14.88 8.14
C LEU A 209 9.15 -16.20 8.76
N PHE A 210 10.45 -16.27 9.05
CA PHE A 210 11.10 -17.40 9.73
C PHE A 210 10.91 -18.75 9.02
N GLY A 211 11.04 -18.73 7.69
CA GLY A 211 11.11 -19.95 6.89
C GLY A 211 9.84 -20.79 6.94
N ASP A 212 8.68 -20.15 6.74
CA ASP A 212 7.30 -20.70 6.68
C ASP A 212 6.52 -20.85 8.00
N LYS A 213 7.12 -20.46 9.13
CA LYS A 213 6.46 -20.53 10.45
C LYS A 213 5.46 -19.42 10.72
N ALA A 214 5.53 -18.33 9.99
CA ALA A 214 4.64 -17.19 10.14
C ALA A 214 4.29 -16.57 8.79
N LEU A 215 3.00 -16.33 8.57
CA LEU A 215 2.46 -15.58 7.44
C LEU A 215 1.98 -14.22 7.92
N PHE A 216 2.64 -13.16 7.49
CA PHE A 216 2.31 -11.78 7.85
C PHE A 216 1.78 -11.02 6.63
N LEU A 217 0.63 -10.37 6.80
CA LEU A 217 -0.14 -9.79 5.71
C LEU A 217 -0.71 -8.44 6.13
N ARG A 218 -0.78 -7.51 5.16
CA ARG A 218 -1.44 -6.23 5.34
C ARG A 218 -2.38 -5.89 4.20
N TYR A 219 -3.60 -5.46 4.52
CA TYR A 219 -4.54 -4.87 3.57
C TYR A 219 -4.82 -3.42 3.96
N VAL A 220 -4.16 -2.51 3.27
CA VAL A 220 -4.20 -1.08 3.60
C VAL A 220 -3.66 -0.86 5.02
N ASP A 221 -4.52 -0.65 6.02
CA ASP A 221 -4.17 -0.36 7.41
C ASP A 221 -4.44 -1.57 8.35
N ASP A 222 -5.12 -2.61 7.84
CA ASP A 222 -5.39 -3.86 8.56
C ASP A 222 -4.21 -4.83 8.44
N TYR A 223 -3.71 -5.31 9.57
CA TYR A 223 -2.69 -6.36 9.69
C TYR A 223 -3.31 -7.67 10.11
N LEU A 224 -2.73 -8.74 9.56
CA LEU A 224 -3.07 -10.11 9.91
C LEU A 224 -1.80 -10.94 9.98
N LEU A 225 -1.70 -11.75 11.03
CA LEU A 225 -0.60 -12.69 11.25
C LEU A 225 -1.19 -14.08 11.52
N PHE A 226 -0.66 -15.08 10.84
CA PHE A 226 -0.84 -16.48 11.20
C PHE A 226 0.53 -17.05 11.56
N SER A 227 0.62 -17.79 12.65
CA SER A 227 1.83 -18.51 13.02
C SER A 227 1.53 -19.87 13.61
N ILE A 228 2.45 -20.80 13.40
CA ILE A 228 2.42 -22.13 14.04
C ILE A 228 3.14 -22.13 15.40
N ASP A 229 3.81 -21.02 15.75
CA ASP A 229 4.60 -20.83 16.97
C ASP A 229 4.07 -19.61 17.73
N LYS A 230 3.67 -19.83 18.99
CA LYS A 230 3.09 -18.80 19.84
C LYS A 230 4.10 -17.71 20.16
N THR A 231 5.31 -18.11 20.58
CA THR A 231 6.36 -17.18 21.01
C THR A 231 6.77 -16.31 19.84
N LEU A 232 6.89 -16.91 18.66
CA LEU A 232 7.17 -16.17 17.43
C LEU A 232 6.07 -15.15 17.10
N ALA A 233 4.80 -15.53 17.23
CA ALA A 233 3.70 -14.61 17.02
C ALA A 233 3.75 -13.43 18.00
N GLU A 234 3.97 -13.71 19.29
CA GLU A 234 4.09 -12.70 20.34
C GLU A 234 5.27 -11.74 20.07
N ASP A 235 6.43 -12.25 19.65
CA ASP A 235 7.60 -11.43 19.31
C ASP A 235 7.33 -10.50 18.12
N ILE A 236 6.71 -11.01 17.04
CA ILE A 236 6.35 -10.21 15.86
C ILE A 236 5.37 -9.10 16.25
N ILE A 237 4.36 -9.43 17.07
CA ILE A 237 3.34 -8.48 17.51
C ILE A 237 3.94 -7.42 18.43
N GLN A 238 4.72 -7.83 19.44
CA GLN A 238 5.37 -6.91 20.36
C GLN A 238 6.26 -5.92 19.60
N LYS A 239 7.03 -6.42 18.64
CA LYS A 239 7.85 -5.57 17.80
C LYS A 239 7.02 -4.61 16.95
N LEU A 240 5.94 -5.09 16.33
CA LEU A 240 5.03 -4.25 15.58
C LEU A 240 4.44 -3.14 16.47
N VAL A 241 3.98 -3.47 17.67
CA VAL A 241 3.36 -2.51 18.61
C VAL A 241 4.37 -1.51 19.17
N GLN A 242 5.57 -1.95 19.54
CA GLN A 242 6.58 -1.09 20.16
C GLN A 242 7.31 -0.24 19.11
N ASP A 243 7.82 -0.87 18.05
CA ASP A 243 8.72 -0.21 17.12
C ASP A 243 7.97 0.63 16.06
N SER A 244 6.69 0.35 15.78
CA SER A 244 5.88 1.20 14.89
C SER A 244 5.72 2.63 15.42
N LYS A 245 5.78 2.81 16.75
CA LYS A 245 5.74 4.11 17.41
C LYS A 245 6.92 5.00 16.99
N ASN A 246 8.08 4.41 16.68
CA ASN A 246 9.26 5.13 16.17
C ASN A 246 9.03 5.73 14.77
N TYR A 247 8.01 5.23 14.07
CA TYR A 247 7.56 5.76 12.78
C TYR A 247 6.22 6.46 12.92
N SER A 248 5.88 6.88 14.14
CA SER A 248 4.69 7.68 14.41
C SER A 248 3.37 6.95 14.13
N MET A 249 3.43 5.63 13.94
CA MET A 249 2.29 4.74 13.75
C MET A 249 1.93 4.07 15.07
N LYS A 250 0.63 3.86 15.30
CA LYS A 250 0.13 3.20 16.51
C LYS A 250 -0.94 2.19 16.13
N LEU A 251 -0.83 1.00 16.68
CA LEU A 251 -1.91 0.01 16.57
C LEU A 251 -3.09 0.43 17.44
N ASN A 252 -4.27 0.07 16.99
CA ASN A 252 -5.50 0.22 17.75
C ASN A 252 -5.60 -0.93 18.76
N GLU A 253 -5.30 -0.65 20.02
CA GLU A 253 -5.33 -1.64 21.10
C GLU A 253 -6.72 -2.28 21.26
N GLU A 254 -7.80 -1.51 21.07
CA GLU A 254 -9.18 -2.02 21.16
C GLU A 254 -9.57 -2.98 20.03
N LYS A 255 -8.90 -2.86 18.88
CA LYS A 255 -9.10 -3.74 17.71
C LYS A 255 -8.05 -4.83 17.59
N THR A 256 -7.07 -4.82 18.47
CA THR A 256 -5.97 -5.77 18.45
C THR A 256 -6.39 -7.03 19.19
N VAL A 257 -6.46 -8.16 18.48
CA VAL A 257 -6.84 -9.45 19.09
C VAL A 257 -5.86 -10.53 18.67
N MET A 258 -5.45 -11.32 19.66
CA MET A 258 -4.65 -12.53 19.49
C MET A 258 -5.46 -13.73 19.97
N THR A 259 -5.46 -14.81 19.21
CA THR A 259 -6.14 -16.06 19.57
C THR A 259 -5.42 -17.27 18.97
N SER A 260 -5.61 -18.43 19.57
CA SER A 260 -5.17 -19.73 18.99
C SER A 260 -6.25 -20.37 18.10
N ASN A 261 -7.41 -19.74 17.94
CA ASN A 261 -8.53 -20.29 17.17
C ASN A 261 -9.24 -19.20 16.35
N LEU A 262 -9.23 -19.36 15.02
CA LEU A 262 -9.85 -18.44 14.05
C LEU A 262 -11.32 -18.14 14.38
N SER A 263 -12.10 -19.14 14.81
CA SER A 263 -13.53 -18.99 15.08
C SER A 263 -13.81 -18.01 16.23
N HIS A 264 -12.88 -17.85 17.17
CA HIS A 264 -13.01 -16.90 18.28
C HIS A 264 -12.72 -15.45 17.88
N LEU A 265 -12.03 -15.20 16.76
CA LEU A 265 -11.87 -13.83 16.23
C LEU A 265 -13.23 -13.23 15.86
N LYS A 266 -14.18 -14.05 15.39
CA LYS A 266 -15.51 -13.63 14.96
C LYS A 266 -16.44 -13.25 16.11
N ASN A 267 -16.30 -13.95 17.24
CA ASN A 267 -17.17 -13.78 18.42
C ASN A 267 -16.71 -12.66 19.35
N SER A 268 -15.53 -12.07 19.10
CA SER A 268 -15.13 -10.84 19.76
C SER A 268 -16.08 -9.71 19.32
N GLN A 269 -16.89 -9.19 20.25
CA GLN A 269 -17.87 -8.12 20.00
C GLN A 269 -17.23 -6.76 19.60
N THR A 270 -15.91 -6.71 19.48
CA THR A 270 -15.15 -5.53 19.07
C THR A 270 -15.10 -5.37 17.55
N SER A 271 -14.57 -4.24 17.09
CA SER A 271 -14.51 -3.78 15.69
C SER A 271 -13.81 -4.74 14.68
N LEU A 272 -13.47 -5.97 15.06
CA LEU A 272 -12.91 -7.03 14.21
C LEU A 272 -13.89 -7.62 13.21
N SER A 273 -15.20 -7.50 13.44
CA SER A 273 -16.22 -7.78 12.42
C SER A 273 -16.05 -6.95 11.15
N LYS A 274 -15.23 -5.89 11.17
CA LYS A 274 -14.88 -5.06 10.01
C LYS A 274 -13.55 -5.45 9.35
N CYS A 275 -12.76 -6.34 9.94
CA CYS A 275 -11.50 -6.81 9.35
C CYS A 275 -11.83 -7.68 8.12
N ARG A 276 -11.63 -7.12 6.94
CA ARG A 276 -12.03 -7.73 5.65
C ARG A 276 -11.37 -9.07 5.38
N PHE A 277 -10.28 -9.36 6.07
CA PHE A 277 -9.59 -10.64 5.99
C PHE A 277 -10.29 -11.77 6.71
N ILE A 278 -10.91 -11.50 7.87
CA ILE A 278 -11.59 -12.54 8.66
C ILE A 278 -12.81 -13.03 7.89
N GLU A 279 -13.60 -12.11 7.32
CA GLU A 279 -14.71 -12.45 6.42
C GLU A 279 -14.25 -13.24 5.19
N ALA A 280 -13.07 -12.92 4.63
CA ALA A 280 -12.54 -13.60 3.46
C ALA A 280 -11.97 -14.99 3.77
N ALA A 281 -11.37 -15.18 4.95
CA ALA A 281 -10.80 -16.45 5.39
C ALA A 281 -11.86 -17.52 5.60
N GLU A 282 -13.07 -17.16 6.04
CA GLU A 282 -14.19 -18.09 6.23
C GLU A 282 -14.81 -18.57 4.92
N ARG A 283 -14.80 -17.73 3.87
CA ARG A 283 -15.30 -18.11 2.53
C ARG A 283 -14.37 -19.10 1.83
N ILE A 284 -13.15 -19.21 2.31
CA ILE A 284 -12.19 -20.23 1.91
C ILE A 284 -12.47 -21.39 2.87
N ASN A 285 -13.38 -22.30 2.50
CA ASN A 285 -13.65 -23.51 3.28
C ASN A 285 -12.30 -24.19 3.60
N TRP A 286 -12.00 -24.28 4.90
CA TRP A 286 -10.87 -25.01 5.45
C TRP A 286 -11.20 -26.50 5.57
#